data_AF-A0A9D4CIM6-F1
#
_entry.id   AF-A0A9D4CIM6-F1
#
_cell.length_a   1.000
_cell.length_b   1.000
_cell.length_c   1.000
_cell.angle_alpha   90.00
_cell.angle_beta   90.00
_cell.angle_gamma   90.00
#
_symmetry.space_group_name_H-M   'P 1'
#
loop_
_entity.id
_entity.type
_entity.pdbx_description
1 polymer ?
#
loop_
_entity_poly.entity_id
_entity_poly.type
_entity_poly.pdbx_seq_one_letter_code
_entity_poly.pdbx_strand_id
1 'polypeptide(L)' 'MKSQHQLLVTPFVIFLYIDGAAYTLGRINRDCWYLYTLDEVGVSQPDQTVEVSLQNLV' A
#
# COMPACT_ATOMS: atom_id res chain seq x y z
N MET A 1 14.76 -7.05 4.74
CA MET A 1 13.42 -7.66 4.82
C MET A 1 12.47 -6.77 4.07
N LYS A 2 12.05 -7.15 2.85
CA LYS A 2 10.97 -6.46 2.14
C LYS A 2 9.67 -6.84 2.86
N SER A 3 9.08 -5.88 3.56
CA SER A 3 7.81 -6.05 4.27
C SER A 3 6.73 -6.44 3.26
N GLN A 4 6.00 -7.51 3.57
CA GLN A 4 5.06 -8.23 2.70
C GLN A 4 3.76 -7.45 2.39
N HIS A 5 3.72 -6.14 2.61
CA HIS A 5 2.51 -5.32 2.50
C HIS A 5 2.55 -4.24 1.41
N GLN A 6 3.65 -4.10 0.68
CA GLN A 6 3.69 -3.30 -0.55
C GLN A 6 3.66 -4.23 -1.76
N LEU A 7 2.50 -4.82 -2.06
CA LEU A 7 2.28 -5.22 -3.44
C LEU A 7 2.18 -3.95 -4.27
N LEU A 8 3.17 -3.73 -5.15
CA LEU A 8 3.03 -2.80 -6.26
C LEU A 8 1.66 -3.05 -6.91
N VAL A 9 0.86 -2.00 -7.02
CA VAL A 9 -0.44 -1.99 -7.72
C VAL A 9 -0.16 -2.37 -9.18
N THR A 10 -0.09 -3.67 -9.43
CA THR A 10 0.11 -4.24 -10.75
C THR A 10 -1.23 -4.73 -11.26
N PRO A 11 -1.47 -4.74 -12.58
CA PRO A 11 -2.72 -5.24 -13.16
C PRO A 11 -3.07 -6.66 -12.68
N PHE A 12 -2.05 -7.43 -12.29
CA PHE A 12 -2.19 -8.79 -11.76
C PHE A 12 -2.99 -8.85 -10.45
N VAL A 13 -2.77 -7.93 -9.51
CA VAL A 13 -3.44 -7.96 -8.19
C VAL A 13 -4.92 -7.59 -8.32
N ILE A 14 -5.21 -6.62 -9.20
CA ILE A 14 -6.58 -6.19 -9.52
C ILE A 14 -7.38 -7.37 -10.11
N PHE A 15 -6.74 -8.19 -10.95
CA PHE A 15 -7.38 -9.37 -11.53
C PHE A 15 -7.70 -10.46 -10.49
N LEU A 16 -6.86 -10.60 -9.46
CA LEU A 16 -7.06 -11.62 -8.42
C LEU A 16 -8.15 -11.25 -7.41
N TYR A 17 -8.39 -9.96 -7.17
CA TYR A 17 -9.30 -9.49 -6.13
C TYR A 17 -10.15 -8.34 -6.63
N ILE A 18 -11.39 -8.66 -7.03
CA ILE A 18 -12.33 -7.73 -7.68
C ILE A 18 -12.83 -6.65 -6.70
N ASP A 19 -12.87 -6.96 -5.41
CA ASP A 19 -13.38 -6.08 -4.34
C ASP A 19 -12.28 -5.23 -3.68
N GLY A 20 -11.14 -5.07 -4.36
CA GLY A 20 -10.03 -4.24 -3.88
C GLY A 20 -10.01 -2.86 -4.52
N ALA A 21 -9.37 -1.92 -3.82
CA ALA A 21 -9.18 -0.55 -4.28
C ALA A 21 -7.70 -0.16 -4.24
N ALA A 22 -7.27 0.54 -5.30
CA ALA A 22 -5.93 1.06 -5.46
C ALA A 22 -5.88 2.57 -5.18
N TYR A 23 -4.85 3.01 -4.46
CA TYR A 23 -4.63 4.38 -4.07
C TYR A 23 -3.20 4.80 -4.36
N THR A 24 -3.03 6.07 -4.74
CA THR A 24 -1.74 6.74 -4.77
C THR A 24 -1.73 7.84 -3.72
N LEU A 25 -0.76 7.78 -2.81
CA LEU A 25 -0.59 8.72 -1.73
C LEU A 25 0.67 9.56 -2.02
N GLY A 26 0.50 10.87 -2.12
CA GLY A 26 1.57 11.80 -2.50
C GLY A 26 1.52 12.21 -3.97
N ARG A 27 2.62 12.78 -4.47
CA ARG A 27 2.69 13.32 -5.85
C ARG A 27 3.20 12.24 -6.79
N ILE A 28 2.39 11.86 -7.78
CA ILE A 28 2.71 10.80 -8.76
C ILE A 28 4.10 10.99 -9.41
N ASN A 29 4.47 12.23 -9.74
CA ASN A 29 5.73 12.55 -10.41
C ASN A 29 6.90 12.79 -9.44
N ARG A 30 6.80 12.35 -8.18
CA ARG A 30 7.84 12.41 -7.14
C ARG A 30 7.73 11.16 -6.26
N ASP A 31 8.38 11.19 -5.09
CA ASP A 31 8.16 10.19 -4.05
C ASP A 31 6.67 10.10 -3.71
N CYS A 32 6.12 8.92 -3.97
CA CYS A 32 4.74 8.58 -3.71
C CYS A 32 4.65 7.13 -3.25
N TRP A 33 3.55 6.85 -2.57
CA TRP A 33 3.23 5.54 -2.05
C TRP A 33 2.06 4.98 -2.84
N TYR A 34 2.19 3.72 -3.25
CA TYR A 34 1.10 2.98 -3.87
C TYR A 34 0.55 2.00 -2.86
N LEU A 35 -0.76 2.06 -2.62
CA LEU A 35 -1.46 1.21 -1.68
C LEU A 35 -2.59 0.48 -2.40
N TYR A 36 -2.62 -0.84 -2.26
CA TYR A 36 -3.78 -1.65 -2.62
C TYR A 36 -4.37 -2.23 -1.34
N THR A 37 -5.68 -2.13 -1.16
CA THR A 37 -6.38 -2.71 -0.01
C THR A 37 -7.65 -3.41 -0.47
N LEU A 38 -8.03 -4.46 0.24
CA LEU A 38 -9.28 -5.17 0.04
C LEU A 38 -10.35 -4.54 0.93
N ASP A 39 -11.58 -4.45 0.44
CA ASP A 39 -12.72 -4.04 1.26
C ASP A 39 -13.12 -5.20 2.19
N GLU A 40 -12.31 -5.41 3.24
CA GLU A 40 -12.61 -6.38 4.29
C GLU A 40 -13.44 -5.75 5.41
N VAL A 41 -14.28 -6.58 6.04
CA VAL A 41 -15.14 -6.19 7.17
C VAL A 41 -14.28 -5.55 8.24
N GLY A 42 -14.72 -4.37 8.72
CA GLY A 42 -13.95 -3.40 9.50
C GLY A 42 -13.08 -3.93 10.64
N VAL A 43 -12.18 -3.06 11.10
CA VAL A 43 -11.16 -3.35 12.12
C VAL A 43 -11.78 -3.93 13.40
N SER A 44 -11.50 -5.20 13.69
CA SER A 44 -12.02 -5.92 14.87
C SER A 44 -11.16 -5.79 16.13
N GLN A 45 -9.92 -5.33 15.96
CA GLN A 45 -8.95 -5.12 17.03
C GLN A 45 -8.15 -3.85 16.77
N PRO A 46 -7.74 -3.08 17.79
CA PRO A 46 -6.88 -1.91 17.59
C PRO A 46 -5.59 -2.31 16.87
N ASP A 47 -5.32 -1.69 15.73
CA ASP A 47 -4.10 -1.89 14.95
C ASP A 47 -3.51 -0.54 14.54
N GLN A 48 -2.18 -0.48 14.47
CA GLN A 48 -1.46 0.69 14.00
C GLN A 48 -0.12 0.27 13.38
N THR A 49 0.16 0.80 12.18
CA THR A 49 1.44 0.63 11.50
C THR A 49 2.12 1.99 11.30
N VAL A 50 3.42 2.06 11.56
CA VAL A 50 4.28 3.22 11.26
C VAL A 50 5.40 2.75 10.34
N GLU A 51 5.58 3.44 9.22
CA GLU A 51 6.64 3.15 8.27
C GLU A 51 7.44 4.43 7.97
N VAL A 52 8.77 4.31 7.99
CA VAL A 52 9.70 5.41 7.73
C VAL A 52 10.64 4.98 6.62
N SER A 53 10.57 5.68 5.48
CA SER A 53 11.47 5.48 4.35
C SER A 53 12.41 6.67 4.22
N LEU A 54 13.70 6.43 4.47
CA LEU A 54 14.75 7.43 4.35
C LEU A 54 15.44 7.26 3.00
N GLN A 55 15.66 8.36 2.30
CA GLN A 55 16.40 8.39 1.05
C GLN A 55 17.54 9.40 1.16
N ASN A 56 18.68 9.10 0.52
CA ASN A 56 19.84 10.00 0.46
C ASN A 56 20.31 10.49 1.83
N LEU A 57 20.48 9.55 2.76
CA LEU A 57 21.16 9.83 4.03
C LEU A 57 22.62 10.13 3.73
N VAL A 58 23.08 11.31 4.18
CA VAL A 58 24.46 11.79 4.06
C VAL A 58 25.38 10.97 4.97
#